data_AF-A0A662JBM0-F1
#
_entry.id   AF-A0A662JBM0-F1
#
_cell.length_a   1.000
_cell.length_b   1.000
_cell.length_c   1.000
_cell.angle_alpha   90.00
_cell.angle_beta   90.00
_cell.angle_gamma   90.00
#
_symmetry.space_group_name_H-M   'P 1'
#
loop_
_entity.id
_entity.type
_entity.pdbx_description
1 polymer ?
#
loop_
_entity_poly.entity_id
_entity_poly.type
_entity_poly.pdbx_seq_one_letter_code
_entity_poly.pdbx_strand_id
1 'polypeptide(L)' 'MDQNKLPHKLKFIVCKTYQDVAKAIRDMTVRGAPAIGAAAAFGLALAAFRSNAKTVEELMKELREAYNVLRSTRP' A
#
# COMPACT_ATOMS: atom_id res chain seq x y z
N MET A 1 8.03 -3.72 -7.88
CA MET A 1 9.08 -3.33 -8.84
C MET A 1 9.03 -1.81 -8.99
N ASP A 2 10.17 -1.14 -9.04
CA ASP A 2 10.27 0.32 -9.23
C ASP A 2 10.19 0.67 -10.71
N GLN A 3 9.02 1.13 -11.16
CA GLN A 3 8.82 1.52 -12.56
C GLN A 3 9.57 2.79 -12.95
N ASN A 4 10.02 3.61 -11.99
CA ASN A 4 10.78 4.84 -12.27
C ASN A 4 12.22 4.57 -12.71
N LYS A 5 12.71 3.34 -12.54
CA LYS A 5 14.08 2.95 -12.90
C LYS A 5 14.15 2.18 -14.22
N LEU A 6 13.02 1.78 -14.76
CA LEU A 6 12.96 1.14 -16.08
C LEU A 6 13.13 2.18 -17.20
N PRO A 7 13.72 1.79 -18.35
CA PRO A 7 14.25 0.46 -18.67
C PRO A 7 15.68 0.22 -18.13
N HIS A 8 16.33 1.25 -17.59
CA HIS A 8 17.77 1.22 -17.28
C HIS A 8 18.17 0.29 -16.13
N LYS A 9 17.28 0.06 -15.15
CA LYS A 9 17.58 -0.79 -14.00
C LYS A 9 16.32 -1.45 -13.44
N LEU A 10 16.33 -2.77 -13.36
CA LEU A 10 15.35 -3.54 -12.61
C LEU A 10 15.66 -3.45 -11.11
N LYS A 11 14.76 -2.82 -10.34
CA LYS A 11 14.88 -2.71 -8.88
C LYS A 11 13.58 -3.14 -8.21
N PHE A 12 13.69 -3.96 -7.16
CA PHE A 12 12.57 -4.31 -6.29
C PHE A 12 12.51 -3.38 -5.09
N ILE A 13 11.30 -3.04 -4.65
CA ILE A 13 11.06 -2.30 -3.43
C ILE A 13 10.27 -3.20 -2.50
N VAL A 14 10.68 -3.24 -1.24
CA VAL A 14 10.00 -3.99 -0.18
C VAL A 14 9.15 -3.01 0.61
N CYS A 15 7.84 -3.22 0.61
CA CYS A 15 6.92 -2.48 1.47
C CYS A 15 6.66 -3.31 2.72
N LYS A 16 6.93 -2.73 3.90
CA LYS A 16 6.72 -3.41 5.20
C LYS A 16 5.48 -2.88 5.90
N THR A 17 4.94 -1.74 5.46
CA THR A 17 3.77 -1.10 6.03
C THR A 17 2.82 -0.64 4.92
N TYR A 18 1.55 -0.38 5.25
CA TYR A 18 0.61 0.19 4.28
C TYR A 18 1.00 1.61 3.86
N GLN A 19 1.75 2.34 4.70
CA GLN A 19 2.31 3.64 4.40
C GLN A 19 3.41 3.55 3.33
N ASP A 20 4.24 2.50 3.35
CA ASP A 20 5.22 2.25 2.29
C ASP A 20 4.52 2.02 0.94
N VAL A 21 3.44 1.23 0.94
CA VAL A 21 2.60 1.01 -0.23
C VAL A 21 1.99 2.32 -0.73
N ALA A 22 1.42 3.10 0.19
CA ALA A 22 0.81 4.40 -0.14
C ALA A 22 1.83 5.35 -0.78
N LYS A 23 3.07 5.38 -0.25
CA LYS A 23 4.17 6.14 -0.83
C LYS A 23 4.53 5.62 -2.22
N ALA A 24 4.65 4.30 -2.41
CA ALA A 24 4.96 3.73 -3.71
C ALA A 24 3.91 4.07 -4.80
N ILE A 25 2.63 4.18 -4.43
CA ILE A 25 1.56 4.62 -5.34
C ILE A 25 1.69 6.12 -5.67
N ARG A 26 1.89 6.98 -4.65
CA ARG A 26 2.05 8.44 -4.82
C ARG A 26 3.26 8.79 -5.68
N ASP A 27 4.40 8.15 -5.41
CA ASP A 27 5.66 8.37 -6.12
C ASP A 27 5.69 7.70 -7.51
N MET A 28 4.56 7.12 -7.96
CA MET A 28 4.41 6.37 -9.21
C MET A 28 5.42 5.22 -9.40
N THR A 29 6.01 4.75 -8.29
CA THR A 29 6.84 3.53 -8.27
C THR A 29 6.03 2.34 -8.78
N VAL A 30 4.76 2.26 -8.37
CA VAL A 30 3.73 1.41 -8.99
C VAL A 30 2.69 2.31 -9.67
N ARG A 31 2.31 1.94 -10.90
CA ARG A 31 1.34 2.68 -11.71
C ARG A 31 0.58 1.73 -12.65
N GLY A 32 -0.53 2.23 -13.19
CA GLY A 32 -1.53 1.47 -13.94
C GLY A 32 -2.70 1.07 -13.05
N ALA A 33 -3.94 1.34 -13.46
CA ALA A 33 -5.11 1.19 -12.60
C ALA A 33 -5.25 -0.21 -11.96
N PRO A 34 -5.07 -1.33 -12.70
CA PRO A 34 -5.13 -2.66 -12.09
C PRO A 34 -4.03 -2.90 -11.05
N ALA A 35 -2.80 -2.46 -11.33
CA ALA A 35 -1.67 -2.63 -10.43
C ALA A 35 -1.77 -1.77 -9.16
N ILE A 36 -2.31 -0.55 -9.29
CA ILE A 36 -2.60 0.33 -8.15
C ILE A 36 -3.67 -0.31 -7.26
N GLY A 37 -4.75 -0.83 -7.85
CA GLY A 37 -5.81 -1.53 -7.11
C GLY A 37 -5.28 -2.73 -6.33
N ALA A 38 -4.48 -3.58 -6.98
CA ALA A 38 -3.85 -4.73 -6.33
C ALA A 38 -2.90 -4.29 -5.21
N ALA A 39 -2.04 -3.28 -5.46
CA ALA A 39 -1.12 -2.76 -4.45
C ALA A 39 -1.86 -2.21 -3.23
N ALA A 40 -2.92 -1.43 -3.43
CA ALA A 40 -3.74 -0.91 -2.34
C ALA A 40 -4.43 -2.03 -1.53
N ALA A 41 -4.98 -3.05 -2.20
CA ALA A 41 -5.57 -4.20 -1.52
C ALA A 41 -4.54 -4.95 -0.65
N PHE A 42 -3.33 -5.20 -1.18
CA PHE A 42 -2.25 -5.78 -0.40
C PHE A 42 -1.74 -4.85 0.71
N GLY A 43 -1.77 -3.54 0.51
CA GLY A 43 -1.48 -2.56 1.57
C GLY A 43 -2.46 -2.68 2.74
N LEU A 44 -3.76 -2.84 2.46
CA LEU A 44 -4.77 -3.05 3.49
C LEU A 44 -4.59 -4.41 4.19
N ALA A 45 -4.30 -5.47 3.42
CA ALA A 45 -3.99 -6.78 3.99
C ALA A 45 -2.75 -6.74 4.89
N LEU A 46 -1.73 -5.97 4.51
CA LEU A 46 -0.51 -5.75 5.31
C LEU A 46 -0.79 -4.97 6.59
N ALA A 47 -1.72 -4.01 6.56
CA ALA A 47 -2.19 -3.33 7.77
C ALA A 47 -2.85 -4.32 8.73
N ALA A 48 -3.74 -5.20 8.24
CA ALA A 48 -4.36 -6.25 9.05
C ALA A 48 -3.31 -7.20 9.63
N PHE A 49 -2.40 -7.68 8.78
CA PHE A 49 -1.37 -8.65 9.17
C PHE A 49 -0.41 -8.12 10.24
N ARG A 50 -0.17 -6.80 10.28
CA ARG A 50 0.71 -6.16 11.25
C ARG A 50 -0.02 -5.54 12.44
N SER A 51 -1.35 -5.63 12.49
CA SER A 51 -2.15 -5.13 13.60
C SER A 51 -1.85 -5.91 14.88
N ASN A 52 -1.79 -5.20 16.00
CA ASN A 52 -1.72 -5.80 17.34
C ASN A 52 -3.08 -5.80 18.06
N ALA A 53 -4.14 -5.38 17.35
CA ALA A 53 -5.49 -5.30 17.87
C ALA A 53 -5.90 -6.61 18.56
N LYS A 54 -6.56 -6.48 19.70
CA LYS A 54 -7.07 -7.64 20.46
C LYS A 54 -8.55 -7.87 20.23
N THR A 55 -9.23 -6.89 19.66
CA THR A 55 -10.66 -6.96 19.31
C THR A 55 -10.88 -6.68 17.83
N VAL A 56 -12.03 -7.12 17.34
CA VAL A 56 -12.45 -6.86 15.95
C VAL A 56 -12.66 -5.36 15.75
N GLU A 57 -13.19 -4.66 16.75
CA GLU A 57 -13.46 -3.23 16.71
C GLU A 57 -12.17 -2.41 16.54
N GLU A 58 -11.11 -2.76 17.28
CA GLU A 58 -9.79 -2.15 17.15
C GLU A 58 -9.20 -2.40 15.77
N LEU A 59 -9.23 -3.65 15.29
CA LEU A 59 -8.74 -4.01 13.96
C LEU A 59 -9.49 -3.24 12.88
N MET A 60 -10.81 -3.15 12.97
CA MET A 60 -11.63 -2.43 12.01
C MET A 60 -11.36 -0.92 12.02
N LYS A 61 -11.03 -0.34 13.17
CA LYS A 61 -10.58 1.05 13.26
C LYS A 61 -9.26 1.26 12.52
N GLU A 62 -8.25 0.42 12.80
CA GLU A 62 -6.95 0.48 12.12
C GLU A 62 -7.07 0.29 10.60
N LEU A 63 -7.91 -0.65 10.16
CA LEU A 63 -8.15 -0.88 8.73
C LEU A 63 -8.86 0.29 8.05
N ARG A 64 -9.78 0.98 8.73
CA ARG A 64 -10.40 2.21 8.20
C ARG A 64 -9.38 3.32 8.02
N GLU A 65 -8.45 3.48 8.96
CA GLU A 65 -7.37 4.46 8.84
C GLU A 65 -6.47 4.13 7.64
N ALA A 66 -6.02 2.87 7.52
CA ALA A 66 -5.21 2.41 6.39
C ALA A 66 -5.94 2.58 5.05
N TYR A 67 -7.23 2.25 4.99
CA TYR A 67 -8.08 2.45 3.81
C TYR A 67 -8.11 3.91 3.37
N ASN A 68 -8.32 4.85 4.30
CA ASN A 68 -8.36 6.28 3.99
C ASN A 68 -7.01 6.79 3.46
N VAL A 69 -5.90 6.32 4.06
CA VAL A 69 -4.55 6.66 3.59
C VAL A 69 -4.30 6.14 2.18
N LEU A 70 -4.70 4.89 1.87
CA LEU A 70 -4.50 4.28 0.56
C LEU A 70 -5.41 4.91 -0.50
N ARG A 71 -6.68 5.16 -0.17
CA ARG A 71 -7.65 5.81 -1.06
C ARG A 71 -7.24 7.23 -1.45
N SER A 72 -6.62 7.97 -0.53
CA SER A 72 -6.15 9.34 -0.79
C SER A 72 -4.84 9.42 -1.58
N THR A 73 -4.24 8.29 -1.97
CA THR A 73 -2.97 8.32 -2.71
C THR A 73 -3.12 8.90 -4.11
N ARG A 74 -4.27 8.69 -4.77
CA ARG A 74 -4.61 9.22 -6.10
C ARG A 74 -6.13 9.38 -6.22
N PRO A 75 -6.66 10.61 -6.23
CA PRO A 75 -8.07 10.87 -6.50
C PRO A 75 -8.44 10.67 -7.97
#